data_AF-A0A5K1GTX7-F1
#
_entry.id   AF-A0A5K1GTX7-F1
#
_cell.length_a   1.000
_cell.length_b   1.000
_cell.length_c   1.000
_cell.angle_alpha   90.00
_cell.angle_beta   90.00
_cell.angle_gamma   90.00
#
_symmetry.space_group_name_H-M   'P 1'
#
loop_
_entity.id
_entity.type
_entity.pdbx_description
1 polymer ?
#
loop_
_entity_poly.entity_id
_entity_poly.type
_entity_poly.pdbx_seq_one_letter_code
_entity_poly.pdbx_strand_id
1 'polypeptide(L)'
;MRASFLLLVMASLLVGLVFLPETARGLLPYSRLWDMMVPPEAVDPFRILEQSPFTVPKSLDTTVTLAQADWKETPLAHFITLDVP
;
A
#
# COMPACT_ATOMS: atom_id res chain seq x y z
N MET A 1 -35.26 26.18 5.38
CA MET A 1 -35.34 24.75 5.00
C MET A 1 -34.53 24.41 3.74
N ARG A 2 -34.75 25.06 2.59
CA ARG A 2 -34.03 24.76 1.33
C ARG A 2 -32.51 24.96 1.39
N ALA A 3 -32.03 26.07 1.99
CA ALA A 3 -30.60 26.35 2.10
C ALA A 3 -29.87 25.37 3.06
N SER A 4 -30.49 25.00 4.18
CA SER A 4 -29.94 23.98 5.09
C SER A 4 -29.87 22.60 4.44
N PHE A 5 -30.87 22.25 3.63
CA PHE A 5 -30.85 21.00 2.87
C PHE A 5 -29.70 20.97 1.85
N LEU A 6 -29.48 22.06 1.12
CA LEU A 6 -28.35 22.19 0.19
C LEU A 6 -26.99 22.13 0.90
N LEU A 7 -26.87 22.73 2.09
CA LEU A 7 -25.66 22.64 2.90
C LEU A 7 -25.38 21.21 3.37
N LEU A 8 -26.41 20.47 3.78
CA LEU A 8 -26.26 19.07 4.19
C LEU A 8 -25.85 18.17 3.01
N VAL A 9 -26.40 18.40 1.83
CA VAL A 9 -26.03 17.67 0.60
C VAL A 9 -24.59 18.00 0.18
N MET A 10 -24.17 19.26 0.28
CA MET A 10 -22.78 19.64 -0.01
C MET A 10 -21.79 19.05 1.00
N ALA A 11 -22.14 19.05 2.29
CA ALA A 11 -21.31 18.44 3.32
C ALA A 11 -21.18 16.93 3.13
N SER A 12 -22.27 16.22 2.79
CA SER A 12 -22.22 14.79 2.52
C SER A 12 -21.42 14.45 1.27
N LEU A 13 -21.49 15.28 0.22
CA LEU A 13 -20.69 15.11 -0.99
C LEU A 13 -19.18 15.27 -0.71
N LEU A 14 -18.81 16.28 0.09
CA LEU A 14 -17.43 16.50 0.50
C LEU A 14 -16.89 15.35 1.35
N VAL A 15 -17.69 14.82 2.28
CA VAL A 15 -17.32 13.64 3.07
C VAL A 15 -17.17 12.42 2.16
N GLY A 16 -18.08 12.20 1.21
CA GLY A 16 -18.00 11.12 0.23
C GLY A 16 -16.73 11.18 -0.62
N LEU A 17 -16.27 12.38 -0.98
CA LEU A 17 -15.04 12.59 -1.75
C LEU A 17 -13.78 12.11 -1.01
N VAL A 18 -13.75 12.19 0.32
CA VAL A 18 -12.62 11.73 1.16
C VAL A 18 -12.49 10.20 1.18
N PHE A 19 -13.57 9.48 0.90
CA PHE A 19 -13.59 8.02 0.88
C PHE A 19 -13.40 7.43 -0.53
N LEU A 20 -13.15 8.25 -1.54
CA LEU A 20 -12.82 7.75 -2.88
C LEU A 20 -11.52 6.94 -2.81
N PRO A 21 -11.51 5.70 -3.31
CA PRO A 21 -10.29 4.90 -3.37
C PRO A 21 -9.34 5.50 -4.40
N GLU A 22 -8.22 6.09 -3.96
CA GLU A 22 -7.11 6.40 -4.85
C GLU A 22 -6.38 5.11 -5.24
N THR A 23 -6.25 4.88 -6.55
CA THR A 23 -5.46 3.79 -7.10
C THR A 23 -3.98 4.18 -7.07
N ALA A 24 -3.29 3.79 -5.99
CA ALA A 24 -1.88 4.10 -5.79
C ALA A 24 -0.99 3.45 -6.87
N ARG A 25 -0.09 4.25 -7.46
CA ARG A 25 0.95 3.82 -8.43
C ARG A 25 2.35 3.67 -7.81
N GLY A 26 2.46 3.68 -6.49
CA GLY A 26 3.74 3.60 -5.77
C GLY A 26 3.77 2.42 -4.81
N LEU A 27 4.97 1.89 -4.58
CA LEU A 27 5.25 0.84 -3.59
C LEU A 27 5.16 1.33 -2.13
N LEU A 28 4.50 2.46 -1.87
CA LEU A 28 4.32 2.96 -0.50
C LEU A 28 2.84 2.88 -0.17
N PRO A 29 2.44 2.17 0.90
CA PRO A 29 1.04 1.93 1.22
C PRO A 29 0.32 3.15 1.82
N TYR A 30 1.01 4.30 1.90
CA TYR A 30 0.52 5.54 2.50
C TYR A 30 -0.19 6.41 1.46
N SER A 31 -1.34 5.95 0.98
CA SER A 31 -2.15 6.69 -0.03
C SER A 31 -3.34 7.44 0.57
N ARG A 32 -3.55 7.39 1.89
CA ARG A 32 -4.65 8.09 2.55
C ARG A 32 -4.19 9.43 3.09
N LEU A 33 -5.06 10.45 3.01
CA LEU A 33 -4.84 11.78 3.60
C LEU A 33 -4.45 11.71 5.09
N TRP A 34 -4.97 10.72 5.82
CA TRP A 34 -4.66 10.50 7.24
C TRP A 34 -3.29 9.87 7.48
N ASP A 35 -2.77 9.07 6.55
CA ASP A 35 -1.43 8.47 6.66
C ASP A 35 -0.33 9.55 6.53
N MET A 36 -0.63 10.68 5.88
CA MET A 36 0.25 11.86 5.85
C MET A 36 0.26 12.67 7.15
N MET A 37 -0.68 12.42 8.07
CA MET A 37 -0.73 13.09 9.38
C MET A 37 0.08 12.34 10.45
N VAL A 38 0.58 11.14 10.13
CA VAL A 38 1.43 10.36 11.04
C VAL A 38 2.86 10.90 10.95
N PRO A 39 3.51 11.24 12.08
CA PRO A 39 4.90 11.66 12.07
C PRO A 39 5.79 10.58 11.42
N PRO A 40 6.76 10.94 10.55
CA PRO A 40 7.60 9.97 9.84
C PRO A 40 8.30 8.97 10.75
N GLU A 41 8.69 9.40 11.96
CA GLU A 41 9.30 8.59 13.01
C GLU A 41 8.36 7.56 13.65
N ALA A 42 7.04 7.74 13.54
CA ALA A 42 6.02 6.81 14.02
C ALA A 42 5.53 5.85 12.92
N VAL A 43 5.98 6.05 11.68
CA VAL A 43 5.65 5.19 10.54
C VAL A 43 6.65 4.03 10.52
N ASP A 44 6.18 2.83 10.87
CA ASP A 44 6.99 1.61 10.72
C ASP A 44 7.26 1.34 9.22
N PRO A 45 8.51 1.44 8.74
CA PRO A 45 8.84 1.18 7.34
C PRO A 45 8.57 -0.28 6.93
N PHE A 46 8.50 -1.21 7.88
CA PHE A 46 8.25 -2.63 7.62
C PHE A 46 6.75 -2.99 7.53
N ARG A 47 5.84 -2.04 7.80
CA ARG A 47 4.39 -2.26 7.68
C ARG A 47 3.95 -2.68 6.26
N ILE A 48 4.74 -2.34 5.26
CA ILE A 48 4.53 -2.81 3.88
C ILE A 48 4.67 -4.33 3.74
N LEU A 49 5.47 -4.97 4.58
CA LEU A 49 5.68 -6.42 4.57
C LEU A 49 4.52 -7.19 5.22
N GLU A 50 3.68 -6.51 6.02
CA GLU A 50 2.44 -7.08 6.56
C GLU A 50 1.34 -7.16 5.50
N GLN A 51 1.42 -6.30 4.49
CA GLN A 51 0.54 -6.36 3.34
C GLN A 51 1.06 -7.45 2.41
N SER A 52 0.30 -8.52 2.24
CA SER A 52 0.51 -9.44 1.12
C SER A 52 -0.29 -8.92 -0.07
N PRO A 53 0.31 -8.16 -1.02
CA PRO A 53 -0.40 -7.75 -2.24
C PRO A 53 -0.78 -8.97 -3.09
N PHE A 54 -0.19 -10.13 -2.80
CA PHE A 54 -0.52 -11.40 -3.39
C PHE A 54 -1.48 -12.16 -2.48
N THR A 55 -2.74 -12.29 -2.89
CA THR A 55 -3.63 -13.31 -2.32
C THR A 55 -3.14 -14.68 -2.81
N VAL A 56 -2.00 -15.17 -2.29
CA VAL A 56 -1.58 -16.55 -2.53
C VAL A 56 -2.70 -17.41 -1.97
N PRO A 57 -3.40 -18.22 -2.79
CA PRO A 57 -4.36 -19.17 -2.26
C PRO A 57 -3.63 -20.05 -1.25
N LYS A 58 -4.12 -20.11 0.00
CA LYS A 58 -3.56 -20.97 1.06
C LYS A 58 -3.52 -22.46 0.70
N SER A 59 -4.09 -22.86 -0.44
CA SER A 59 -3.88 -24.17 -1.03
C SER A 59 -2.42 -24.31 -1.47
N LEU A 60 -1.68 -25.11 -0.71
CA LEU A 60 -0.30 -25.55 -0.93
C LEU A 60 0.00 -26.12 -2.33
N ASP A 61 -1.03 -26.27 -3.19
CA ASP A 61 -0.93 -26.78 -4.55
C ASP A 61 -0.58 -25.70 -5.59
N THR A 62 -0.64 -24.42 -5.23
CA THR A 62 -0.06 -23.37 -6.09
C THR A 62 1.42 -23.29 -5.76
N THR A 63 2.22 -24.11 -6.43
CA THR A 63 3.67 -23.99 -6.41
C THR A 63 4.01 -22.56 -6.82
N VAL A 64 4.27 -21.69 -5.84
CA VAL A 64 4.88 -20.39 -6.11
C VAL A 64 6.18 -20.73 -6.80
N THR A 65 6.26 -20.49 -8.11
CA THR A 65 7.48 -20.65 -8.87
C THR A 65 8.44 -19.62 -8.30
N LEU A 66 9.24 -20.05 -7.32
CA LEU A 66 10.24 -19.21 -6.70
C LEU A 66 11.16 -18.74 -7.82
N ALA A 67 11.19 -17.43 -8.05
CA ALA A 67 12.16 -16.82 -8.92
C ALA A 67 13.55 -17.23 -8.43
N GLN A 68 14.44 -17.60 -9.36
CA GLN A 68 15.83 -17.85 -9.01
C GLN A 68 16.40 -16.57 -8.40
N ALA A 69 17.01 -16.70 -7.23
CA ALA A 69 17.60 -15.59 -6.52
C ALA A 69 19.10 -15.85 -6.36
N ASP A 70 19.91 -14.87 -6.74
CA ASP A 70 21.35 -14.87 -6.51
C ASP A 70 21.69 -13.84 -5.43
N TRP A 71 22.60 -14.22 -4.54
CA TRP A 71 23.10 -13.34 -3.49
C TRP A 71 24.62 -13.22 -3.58
N LYS A 72 25.08 -11.97 -3.65
CA LYS A 72 26.49 -11.60 -3.56
C LYS A 72 26.72 -10.64 -2.40
N GLU A 73 27.55 -11.07 -1.45
CA GLU A 73 28.03 -10.22 -0.37
C GLU A 73 29.34 -9.52 -0.76
N THR A 74 29.43 -8.22 -0.46
CA THR A 74 30.66 -7.42 -0.60
C THR A 74 30.86 -6.60 0.67
N PRO A 75 32.08 -6.08 0.93
CA PRO A 75 32.32 -5.24 2.10
C PRO A 75 31.50 -3.94 2.16
N LEU A 76 30.96 -3.49 1.03
CA LEU A 76 30.19 -2.24 0.93
C LEU A 76 28.68 -2.45 0.96
N ALA A 77 28.20 -3.58 0.42
CA ALA A 77 26.78 -3.88 0.30
C ALA A 77 26.51 -5.35 0.00
N HIS A 78 25.27 -5.77 0.22
CA HIS A 78 24.73 -7.04 -0.29
C HIS A 78 23.92 -6.77 -1.55
N PHE A 79 24.20 -7.53 -2.62
CA PHE A 79 23.44 -7.51 -3.86
C PHE A 79 22.57 -8.76 -3.92
N ILE A 80 21.27 -8.55 -4.09
CA ILE A 80 20.27 -9.61 -4.27
C ILE A 80 19.63 -9.39 -5.63
N THR A 81 19.75 -10.37 -6.53
CA THR A 81 19.14 -10.35 -7.86
C THR A 81 18.08 -11.43 -7.95
N LEU A 82 16.94 -11.10 -8.54
CA LEU A 82 15.78 -11.99 -8.69
C LEU A 82 15.41 -12.07 -10.18
N ASP A 83 15.43 -13.27 -10.74
CA ASP A 83 15.01 -13.52 -12.11
C ASP A 83 13.48 -13.65 -12.17
N VAL A 84 12.81 -12.51 -12.35
CA VAL A 84 11.34 -12.42 -12.45
C VAL A 84 10.92 -12.52 -13.93
N PRO A 85 10.15 -13.55 -14.35
CA PRO A 85 9.64 -13.68 -15.72
C PRO A 85 8.50 -12.70 -16.04
#